data_AF-A0A967VZ25-F1
#
_entry.id   AF-A0A967VZ25-F1
#
_cell.length_a   1.000
_cell.length_b   1.000
_cell.length_c   1.000
_cell.angle_alpha   90.00
_cell.angle_beta   90.00
_cell.angle_gamma   90.00
#
_symmetry.space_group_name_H-M   'P 1'
#
loop_
_entity.id
_entity.type
_entity.pdbx_description
1 polymer ?
#
loop_
_entity_poly.entity_id
_entity_poly.type
_entity_poly.pdbx_seq_one_letter_code
_entity_poly.pdbx_strand_id
1 'polypeptide(L)' 'HAMAYDSNADKIVLFGGSDVNGDEINDTWIYDPQTNTWTEMTPSN' A
#
# COMPACT_ATOMS: atom_id res chain seq x y z
N HIS A 1 7.19 3.27 7.56
CA HIS A 1 6.47 2.41 6.60
C HIS A 1 6.30 1.01 7.19
N ALA A 2 5.20 0.35 6.86
CA ALA A 2 4.95 -1.05 7.23
C ALA A 2 4.38 -1.79 6.02
N MET A 3 4.69 -3.08 5.89
CA MET A 3 4.22 -3.93 4.80
C MET A 3 3.77 -5.28 5.33
N ALA A 4 2.64 -5.78 4.82
CA ALA A 4 2.07 -7.06 5.19
C ALA A 4 1.54 -7.81 3.96
N TYR A 5 1.58 -9.14 4.00
CA TYR A 5 0.96 -10.00 2.99
C TYR A 5 -0.37 -10.53 3.52
N ASP A 6 -1.45 -10.35 2.75
CA ASP A 6 -2.74 -10.99 3.00
C ASP A 6 -2.88 -12.23 2.11
N SER A 7 -2.75 -13.40 2.72
CA SER A 7 -2.86 -14.68 2.03
C SER A 7 -4.28 -15.05 1.61
N ASN A 8 -5.32 -14.36 2.11
CA ASN A 8 -6.69 -14.61 1.66
C ASN A 8 -6.98 -13.89 0.33
N ALA A 9 -6.35 -12.73 0.14
CA ALA A 9 -6.50 -11.92 -1.06
C ALA A 9 -5.36 -12.14 -2.08
N ASP A 10 -4.28 -12.80 -1.68
CA ASP A 10 -3.00 -12.89 -2.40
C ASP A 10 -2.44 -11.50 -2.77
N LYS A 11 -2.51 -10.57 -1.82
CA LYS A 11 -2.13 -9.16 -2.01
C LYS A 11 -1.16 -8.69 -0.95
N ILE A 12 -0.39 -7.67 -1.30
CA ILE A 12 0.51 -6.99 -0.38
C ILE A 12 -0.10 -5.63 -0.02
N VAL A 13 -0.16 -5.34 1.28
CA VAL A 13 -0.56 -4.04 1.82
C VAL A 13 0.68 -3.28 2.25
N LEU A 14 0.82 -2.05 1.77
CA LEU A 14 1.84 -1.10 2.16
C LEU A 14 1.16 0.10 2.82
N PHE A 15 1.63 0.49 4.01
CA PHE A 15 1.14 1.66 4.72
C PHE A 15 2.26 2.63 5.06
N GLY A 16 2.01 3.89 4.70
CA GLY A 16 2.87 5.03 4.94
C GLY A 16 4.24 4.93 4.26
N GLY A 17 5.18 5.75 4.72
CA GLY A 17 6.48 5.91 4.07
C GLY A 17 6.97 7.35 4.16
N SER A 18 7.91 7.68 3.31
CA SER A 18 8.36 9.05 3.12
C SER A 18 8.35 9.37 1.63
N ASP A 19 7.95 10.59 1.27
CA ASP A 19 8.04 11.07 -0.11
C ASP A 19 9.50 11.39 -0.49
N VAL A 20 9.70 11.97 -1.68
CA VAL A 20 11.03 12.36 -2.18
C VAL A 20 11.69 13.47 -1.35
N ASN A 21 10.89 14.27 -0.63
CA ASN A 21 11.37 15.35 0.25
C ASN A 21 11.67 14.85 1.67
N GLY A 22 11.30 13.61 1.98
CA GLY A 22 11.45 13.02 3.30
C GLY A 22 10.25 13.28 4.21
N ASP A 23 9.16 13.84 3.68
CA ASP A 23 7.93 14.06 4.43
C ASP A 23 7.22 12.73 4.67
N GLU A 24 6.79 12.50 5.91
CA GLU A 24 6.05 11.29 6.26
C GLU A 24 4.68 11.28 5.57
N ILE A 25 4.37 10.16 4.91
CA ILE A 25 3.08 9.93 4.27
C ILE A 25 2.30 8.85 5.02
N ASN A 26 0.97 8.94 4.95
CA ASN A 26 0.02 8.06 5.62
C ASN A 26 -0.93 7.35 4.64
N ASP A 27 -0.51 7.21 3.38
CA ASP A 27 -1.29 6.55 2.33
C ASP A 27 -1.26 5.03 2.50
N THR A 28 -2.33 4.37 2.03
CA THR A 28 -2.41 2.92 1.95
C THR A 28 -2.39 2.48 0.51
N TRP A 29 -1.50 1.55 0.19
CA TRP A 29 -1.35 0.99 -1.15
C TRP A 29 -1.54 -0.52 -1.11
N ILE A 30 -2.24 -1.05 -2.10
CA ILE A 30 -2.36 -2.48 -2.34
C ILE A 30 -1.60 -2.84 -3.61
N TYR A 31 -0.72 -3.82 -3.50
CA TYR A 31 -0.05 -4.43 -4.64
C TYR A 31 -0.68 -5.78 -4.95
N ASP A 32 -1.04 -5.95 -6.22
CA ASP A 32 -1.49 -7.21 -6.79
C ASP A 32 -0.35 -7.83 -7.62
N PRO A 33 0.28 -8.93 -7.15
CA PRO A 33 1.38 -9.58 -7.86
C PRO A 33 0.92 -10.30 -9.13
N GLN A 34 -0.36 -10.65 -9.28
CA GLN A 34 -0.87 -11.35 -10.46
C GLN A 34 -0.96 -10.41 -11.66
N THR A 35 -1.39 -9.17 -11.42
CA THR A 35 -1.50 -8.13 -12.45
C THR A 35 -0.30 -7.18 -12.46
N ASN A 36 0.59 -7.27 -11.48
CA ASN A 36 1.72 -6.36 -11.26
C ASN A 36 1.26 -4.90 -11.18
N THR A 37 0.20 -4.64 -10.42
CA THR A 37 -0.40 -3.30 -10.30
C THR A 37 -0.45 -2.82 -8.87
N TRP A 38 -0.22 -1.53 -8.69
CA TRP A 38 -0.45 -0.81 -7.45
C TRP A 38 -1.79 -0.08 -7.51
N THR A 39 -2.55 -0.14 -6.42
CA THR A 39 -3.81 0.59 -6.25
C THR A 39 -3.77 1.36 -4.94
N GLU A 40 -3.99 2.66 -5.01
CA GLU A 40 -4.13 3.52 -3.84
C GLU A 40 -5.49 3.30 -3.20
N MET A 41 -5.51 3.06 -1.90
CA MET A 41 -6.73 2.85 -1.13
C MET A 41 -7.08 4.13 -0.38
N THR A 42 -8.26 4.68 -0.68
CA THR A 42 -8.82 5.82 0.02
C THR A 42 -9.96 5.36 0.92
N PRO A 43 -9.91 5.62 2.24
CA PRO A 43 -11.01 5.32 3.14
C PRO A 43 -12.27 6.10 2.73
N SER A 44 -13.41 5.41 2.70
CA SER A 44 -14.72 6.08 2.63
C SER A 44 -15.13 6.48 4.05
N ASN A 45 -15.44 7.76 4.27
CA ASN A 45 -16.06 8.22 5.52
C ASN A 45 -17.56 7.96 5.55
#